data_AF-A0A077WVJ2-F1
#
_entry.id   AF-A0A077WVJ2-F1
#
_cell.length_a   1.000
_cell.length_b   1.000
_cell.length_c   1.000
_cell.angle_alpha   90.00
_cell.angle_beta   90.00
_cell.angle_gamma   90.00
#
_symmetry.space_group_name_H-M   'P 1'
#
loop_
_entity.id
_entity.type
_entity.pdbx_description
1 polymer ?
#
loop_
_entity_poly.entity_id
_entity_poly.type
_entity_poly.pdbx_seq_one_letter_code
_entity_poly.pdbx_strand_id
1 'polypeptide(L)'
;MHHSPPQSPSTKEALSPLERKIRAITPPLDQIETASCANDSNAMLFDDISEQPIPYVYLLNLFMAPDMRSYLAHTQFTEDVYALPIHLQRLISEAKEEVVIARTTNSHQHDDRATRRLQRLKDYIWSRSGHDVSYMLESLTELIKDEDELDTIIQE
;
A
#
# COMPACT_ATOMS: atom_id res chain seq x y z
N MET A 1 60.76 -47.88 -24.15
CA MET A 1 61.59 -46.66 -24.08
C MET A 1 60.73 -45.48 -24.52
N HIS A 2 60.58 -44.51 -23.60
CA HIS A 2 60.21 -43.08 -23.73
C HIS A 2 59.33 -42.61 -24.92
N HIS A 3 58.24 -41.85 -24.75
CA HIS A 3 58.16 -40.55 -24.08
C HIS A 3 56.70 -40.15 -23.74
N SER A 4 56.47 -39.57 -22.57
CA SER A 4 55.50 -38.48 -22.34
C SER A 4 55.84 -37.76 -21.02
N PRO A 5 55.99 -36.42 -21.01
CA PRO A 5 56.25 -35.61 -19.81
C PRO A 5 54.97 -35.22 -19.05
N PRO A 6 55.08 -34.76 -17.79
CA PRO A 6 53.97 -34.67 -16.83
C PRO A 6 53.05 -33.44 -17.02
N GLN A 7 51.78 -33.64 -16.67
CA GLN A 7 50.73 -32.62 -16.60
C GLN A 7 51.05 -31.52 -15.56
N SER A 8 50.77 -30.28 -15.97
CA SER A 8 50.98 -29.05 -15.23
C SER A 8 50.20 -28.96 -13.91
N PRO A 9 50.73 -28.27 -12.89
CA PRO A 9 50.07 -28.11 -11.59
C PRO A 9 48.93 -27.09 -11.63
N SER A 10 47.83 -27.49 -11.00
CA SER A 10 46.65 -26.69 -10.65
C SER A 10 47.04 -25.37 -9.96
N THR A 11 46.81 -24.25 -10.65
CA THR A 11 46.90 -22.90 -10.10
C THR A 11 45.78 -22.69 -9.09
N LYS A 12 46.17 -22.66 -7.81
CA LYS A 12 45.36 -22.19 -6.70
C LYS A 12 45.10 -20.70 -6.91
N GLU A 13 43.86 -20.34 -7.28
CA GLU A 13 43.40 -18.95 -7.27
C GLU A 13 43.55 -18.39 -5.86
N ALA A 14 44.53 -17.51 -5.69
CA ALA A 14 44.72 -16.75 -4.47
C ALA A 14 43.66 -15.64 -4.43
N LEU A 15 42.58 -15.89 -3.69
CA LEU A 15 41.50 -14.95 -3.46
C LEU A 15 42.01 -13.64 -2.83
N SER A 16 41.51 -12.53 -3.35
CA SER A 16 41.85 -11.17 -2.98
C SER A 16 41.45 -10.84 -1.53
N PRO A 17 42.08 -9.83 -0.89
CA PRO A 17 41.73 -9.41 0.46
C PRO A 17 40.26 -8.99 0.63
N LEU A 18 39.61 -8.55 -0.46
CA LEU A 18 38.20 -8.15 -0.46
C LEU A 18 37.25 -9.37 -0.37
N GLU A 19 37.61 -10.49 -1.01
CA GLU A 19 36.78 -11.72 -1.03
C GLU A 19 36.76 -12.44 0.32
N ARG A 20 37.82 -12.31 1.13
CA ARG A 20 37.83 -12.85 2.50
C ARG A 20 36.85 -12.14 3.42
N LYS A 21 36.58 -10.85 3.20
CA LYS A 21 35.75 -10.04 4.09
C LYS A 21 34.24 -10.29 3.90
N ILE A 22 33.84 -10.72 2.71
CA ILE A 22 32.42 -10.96 2.38
C ILE A 22 31.94 -12.32 2.94
N ARG A 23 32.82 -13.31 3.04
CA ARG A 23 32.49 -14.64 3.60
C ARG A 23 32.36 -14.70 5.13
N ALA A 24 32.69 -13.62 5.84
CA ALA A 24 32.66 -13.58 7.31
C ALA A 24 31.34 -13.04 7.90
N ILE A 25 30.35 -12.70 7.08
CA ILE A 25 29.13 -12.01 7.54
C ILE A 25 27.86 -12.86 7.33
N THR A 26 27.95 -14.01 6.66
CA THR A 26 26.79 -14.87 6.43
C THR A 26 26.99 -16.23 7.09
N PRO A 27 26.26 -16.57 8.15
CA PRO A 27 26.25 -17.93 8.66
C PRO A 27 25.60 -18.87 7.63
N PRO A 28 26.07 -20.11 7.48
CA PRO A 28 25.45 -21.08 6.59
C PRO A 28 24.08 -21.53 7.15
N LEU A 29 23.05 -21.51 6.30
CA LEU A 29 21.75 -22.16 6.56
C LEU A 29 21.93 -23.67 6.49
N ASP A 30 22.36 -24.31 7.57
CA ASP A 30 22.27 -25.77 7.70
C ASP A 30 22.40 -26.19 9.16
N GLN A 31 21.33 -25.94 9.94
CA GLN A 31 20.96 -26.62 11.19
C GLN A 31 19.72 -25.95 11.79
N ILE A 32 18.55 -26.31 11.29
CA ILE A 32 17.34 -26.30 12.12
C ILE A 32 17.05 -27.77 12.44
N GLU A 33 17.72 -28.27 13.46
CA GLU A 33 17.22 -29.41 14.21
C GLU A 33 15.96 -28.92 14.94
N THR A 34 14.78 -29.12 14.35
CA THR A 34 13.54 -29.05 15.13
C THR A 34 13.50 -30.28 16.03
N ALA A 35 14.05 -30.11 17.24
CA ALA A 35 13.77 -30.99 18.36
C ALA A 35 12.24 -31.04 18.57
N SER A 36 11.70 -32.23 18.40
CA SER A 36 10.35 -32.61 18.77
C SER A 36 10.20 -32.53 20.29
N CYS A 37 9.34 -31.64 20.76
CA CYS A 37 8.73 -31.70 22.09
C CYS A 37 7.24 -31.43 21.92
N ALA A 38 6.45 -32.48 22.12
CA ALA A 38 5.00 -32.44 22.10
C ALA A 38 4.40 -31.54 23.18
N ASN A 39 3.17 -31.09 22.91
CA ASN A 39 2.14 -30.55 23.81
C ASN A 39 2.12 -29.02 23.99
N ASP A 40 1.38 -28.33 23.12
CA ASP A 40 0.19 -27.57 23.55
C ASP A 40 -0.65 -27.18 22.32
N SER A 41 -1.84 -27.77 22.21
CA SER A 41 -2.77 -27.58 21.10
C SER A 41 -3.54 -26.25 21.23
N ASN A 42 -2.84 -25.11 21.33
CA ASN A 42 -3.52 -23.80 21.40
C ASN A 42 -2.67 -22.60 20.94
N ALA A 43 -2.03 -22.68 19.77
CA ALA A 43 -1.27 -21.58 19.19
C ALA A 43 -1.42 -21.45 17.66
N MET A 44 -2.65 -21.59 17.14
CA MET A 44 -2.99 -21.42 15.72
C MET A 44 -4.17 -20.44 15.56
N LEU A 45 -4.03 -19.24 16.14
CA LEU A 45 -4.91 -18.08 15.89
C LEU A 45 -4.11 -16.77 15.72
N PHE A 46 -2.92 -16.87 15.13
CA PHE A 46 -2.26 -15.74 14.48
C PHE A 46 -1.99 -16.16 13.05
N ASP A 47 -3.08 -16.46 12.34
CA ASP A 47 -3.04 -16.62 10.89
C ASP A 47 -2.67 -15.24 10.32
N ASP A 48 -1.51 -15.22 9.70
CA ASP A 48 -0.95 -14.25 8.77
C ASP A 48 -1.78 -12.98 8.50
N ILE A 49 -1.57 -11.95 9.34
CA ILE A 49 -2.06 -10.59 9.08
C ILE A 49 -0.99 -9.77 8.32
N SER A 50 0.08 -10.41 7.83
CA SER A 50 1.30 -9.72 7.38
C SER A 50 1.41 -9.46 5.88
N GLU A 51 0.55 -10.04 5.04
CA GLU A 51 0.68 -9.86 3.57
C GLU A 51 -0.52 -9.26 2.85
N GLN A 52 -1.65 -8.99 3.50
CA GLN A 52 -2.75 -8.28 2.84
C GLN A 52 -2.53 -6.76 2.90
N PRO A 53 -2.52 -6.04 1.76
CA PRO A 53 -2.46 -4.59 1.77
C PRO A 53 -3.64 -4.06 2.58
N ILE A 54 -3.36 -3.15 3.53
CA ILE A 54 -4.39 -2.52 4.34
C ILE A 54 -5.40 -1.88 3.37
N PRO A 55 -6.69 -2.26 3.42
CA PRO A 55 -7.67 -1.79 2.47
C PRO A 55 -7.85 -0.27 2.62
N TYR A 56 -8.14 0.41 1.50
CA TYR A 56 -8.50 1.83 1.48
C TYR A 56 -7.44 2.82 1.99
N VAL A 57 -6.17 2.42 2.16
CA VAL A 57 -5.08 3.35 2.53
C VAL A 57 -4.97 4.53 1.57
N TYR A 58 -5.26 4.33 0.28
CA TYR A 58 -5.27 5.42 -0.70
C TYR A 58 -6.38 6.45 -0.43
N LEU A 59 -7.55 6.03 0.08
CA LEU A 59 -8.63 6.94 0.49
C LEU A 59 -8.25 7.68 1.76
N LEU A 60 -7.63 6.98 2.71
CA LEU A 60 -7.10 7.63 3.91
C LEU A 60 -6.08 8.71 3.54
N ASN A 61 -5.16 8.41 2.64
CA ASN A 61 -4.18 9.39 2.14
C ASN A 61 -4.85 10.57 1.42
N LEU A 62 -5.88 10.31 0.62
CA LEU A 62 -6.69 11.35 -0.03
C LEU A 62 -7.34 12.28 1.00
N PHE A 63 -7.92 11.72 2.07
CA PHE A 63 -8.59 12.52 3.09
C PHE A 63 -7.61 13.21 4.05
N MET A 64 -6.45 12.63 4.30
CA MET A 64 -5.39 13.23 5.10
C MET A 64 -4.54 14.25 4.33
N ALA A 65 -4.71 14.34 3.01
CA ALA A 65 -3.98 15.31 2.20
C ALA A 65 -4.29 16.75 2.66
N PRO A 66 -3.26 17.61 2.81
CA PRO A 66 -3.44 19.01 3.17
C PRO A 66 -4.17 19.79 2.05
N ASP A 67 -3.94 19.39 0.80
CA ASP A 67 -4.68 19.85 -0.37
C ASP A 67 -5.15 18.64 -1.18
N MET A 68 -6.44 18.34 -1.05
CA MET A 68 -7.09 17.24 -1.75
C MET A 68 -7.01 17.39 -3.27
N ARG A 69 -7.09 18.62 -3.79
CA ARG A 69 -7.08 18.88 -5.25
C ARG A 69 -5.69 18.57 -5.81
N SER A 70 -4.65 19.02 -5.11
CA SER A 70 -3.28 18.65 -5.45
C SER A 70 -3.07 17.14 -5.37
N TYR A 71 -3.63 16.44 -4.38
CA TYR A 71 -3.53 14.98 -4.32
C TYR A 71 -4.20 14.31 -5.52
N LEU A 72 -5.45 14.65 -5.81
CA LEU A 72 -6.22 14.11 -6.94
C LEU A 72 -5.52 14.29 -8.29
N ALA A 73 -4.82 15.41 -8.46
CA ALA A 73 -4.14 15.73 -9.71
C ALA A 73 -2.85 14.93 -9.96
N HIS A 74 -2.15 14.53 -8.90
CA HIS A 74 -0.86 13.83 -9.01
C HIS A 74 -1.00 12.32 -8.79
N THR A 75 -2.02 11.88 -8.06
CA THR A 75 -2.20 10.47 -7.74
C THR A 75 -2.78 9.71 -8.94
N GLN A 76 -2.10 8.64 -9.33
CA GLN A 76 -2.67 7.62 -10.21
C GLN A 76 -3.49 6.68 -9.33
N PHE A 77 -4.78 6.57 -9.63
CA PHE A 77 -5.64 5.62 -8.94
C PHE A 77 -5.33 4.23 -9.48
N THR A 78 -5.00 3.31 -8.56
CA THR A 78 -4.74 1.90 -8.85
C THR A 78 -6.05 1.14 -9.09
N GLU A 79 -5.95 -0.13 -9.45
CA GLU A 79 -7.11 -1.00 -9.67
C GLU A 79 -8.03 -1.11 -8.44
N ASP A 80 -7.52 -0.80 -7.25
CA ASP A 80 -8.24 -0.82 -5.97
C ASP A 80 -9.43 0.15 -5.91
N VAL A 81 -9.46 1.17 -6.78
CA VAL A 81 -10.60 2.09 -6.88
C VAL A 81 -11.82 1.41 -7.49
N TYR A 82 -11.63 0.38 -8.31
CA TYR A 82 -12.72 -0.42 -8.88
C TYR A 82 -13.36 -1.37 -7.87
N ALA A 83 -12.75 -1.55 -6.69
CA ALA A 83 -13.32 -2.32 -5.58
C ALA A 83 -14.20 -1.47 -4.64
N LEU A 84 -14.36 -0.17 -4.91
CA LEU A 84 -15.22 0.71 -4.12
C LEU A 84 -16.69 0.61 -4.52
N PRO A 85 -17.62 0.97 -3.62
CA PRO A 85 -19.00 1.24 -3.97
C PRO A 85 -19.09 2.20 -5.17
N ILE A 86 -20.01 1.92 -6.09
CA ILE A 86 -20.09 2.61 -7.39
C ILE A 86 -20.24 4.13 -7.23
N HIS A 87 -20.97 4.56 -6.21
CA HIS A 87 -21.21 5.98 -5.89
C HIS A 87 -19.91 6.70 -5.53
N LEU A 88 -19.05 6.06 -4.74
CA LEU A 88 -17.76 6.61 -4.32
C LEU A 88 -16.74 6.58 -5.46
N GLN A 89 -16.68 5.48 -6.22
CA GLN A 89 -15.85 5.40 -7.42
C GLN A 89 -16.20 6.52 -8.41
N ARG A 90 -17.49 6.74 -8.65
CA ARG A 90 -17.99 7.80 -9.52
C ARG A 90 -17.61 9.18 -8.99
N LEU A 91 -17.82 9.43 -7.69
CA LEU A 91 -17.49 10.71 -7.07
C LEU A 91 -15.99 11.04 -7.20
N ILE A 92 -15.12 10.07 -6.94
CA ILE A 92 -13.66 10.25 -7.04
C ILE A 92 -13.25 10.52 -8.49
N SER A 93 -13.87 9.82 -9.45
CA SER A 93 -13.62 10.02 -10.88
C SER A 93 -14.06 11.41 -11.34
N GLU A 94 -15.26 11.84 -10.95
CA GLU A 94 -15.79 13.18 -11.25
C GLU A 94 -14.90 14.28 -10.61
N ALA A 95 -14.49 14.11 -9.35
CA ALA A 95 -13.62 15.08 -8.67
C ALA A 95 -12.23 15.17 -9.33
N LYS A 96 -11.69 14.04 -9.80
CA LYS A 96 -10.42 14.04 -10.54
C LYS A 96 -10.56 14.76 -11.88
N GLU A 97 -11.64 14.51 -12.60
CA GLU A 97 -11.93 15.17 -13.87
C GLU A 97 -12.02 16.69 -13.69
N GLU A 98 -12.77 17.18 -12.69
CA GLU A 98 -12.87 18.61 -12.35
C GLU A 98 -11.48 19.23 -12.12
N VAL A 99 -10.62 18.56 -11.36
CA VAL A 99 -9.26 19.03 -11.07
C VAL A 99 -8.39 19.08 -12.33
N VAL A 100 -8.50 18.09 -13.21
CA VAL A 100 -7.75 18.06 -14.48
C VAL A 100 -8.24 19.16 -15.43
N ILE A 101 -9.55 19.38 -15.53
CA ILE A 101 -10.11 20.43 -16.38
C ILE A 101 -9.72 21.82 -15.85
N ALA A 102 -9.78 22.03 -14.53
CA ALA A 102 -9.35 23.28 -13.91
C ALA A 102 -7.88 23.60 -14.22
N ARG A 103 -7.00 22.59 -14.23
CA ARG A 103 -5.58 22.75 -14.60
C ARG A 103 -5.38 23.06 -16.08
N THR A 104 -6.14 22.43 -16.97
CA THR A 104 -5.94 22.58 -18.43
C THR A 104 -6.55 23.87 -18.96
N THR A 105 -7.66 24.33 -18.40
CA THR A 105 -8.40 25.51 -18.89
C THR A 105 -7.97 26.83 -18.25
N ASN A 106 -7.13 26.80 -17.19
CA ASN A 106 -6.78 27.98 -16.36
C ASN A 106 -8.01 28.81 -15.92
N SER A 107 -9.20 28.18 -15.89
CA SER A 107 -10.43 28.84 -15.53
C SER A 107 -10.75 28.54 -14.07
N HIS A 108 -10.74 29.58 -13.23
CA HIS A 108 -11.18 29.51 -11.84
C HIS A 108 -12.71 29.39 -11.69
N GLN A 109 -13.46 29.31 -12.79
CA GLN A 109 -14.92 29.22 -12.79
C GLN A 109 -15.45 27.81 -13.03
N HIS A 110 -14.59 26.79 -12.94
CA HIS A 110 -15.08 25.42 -13.08
C HIS A 110 -15.94 25.03 -11.87
N ASP A 111 -17.05 24.35 -12.15
CA ASP A 111 -17.95 23.85 -11.11
C ASP A 111 -17.24 22.74 -10.34
N ASP A 112 -16.92 23.01 -9.06
CA ASP A 112 -16.18 22.11 -8.18
C ASP A 112 -17.14 21.20 -7.39
N ARG A 113 -18.21 20.74 -8.04
CA ARG A 113 -19.33 20.09 -7.36
C ARG A 113 -18.93 18.74 -6.78
N ALA A 114 -18.23 17.91 -7.53
CA ALA A 114 -17.72 16.62 -7.08
C ALA A 114 -16.63 16.80 -6.03
N THR A 115 -15.70 17.74 -6.24
CA THR A 115 -14.65 18.06 -5.26
C THR A 115 -15.25 18.50 -3.92
N ARG A 116 -16.33 19.31 -3.93
CA ARG A 116 -17.05 19.72 -2.71
C ARG A 116 -17.77 18.56 -2.03
N ARG A 117 -18.44 17.69 -2.79
CA ARG A 117 -19.07 16.46 -2.25
C ARG A 117 -18.03 15.55 -1.59
N LEU A 118 -16.87 15.38 -2.23
CA LEU A 118 -15.76 14.59 -1.69
C LEU A 118 -15.16 15.23 -0.42
N GLN A 119 -15.09 16.56 -0.36
CA GLN A 119 -14.70 17.27 0.86
C GLN A 119 -15.73 17.07 1.98
N ARG A 120 -17.03 17.09 1.68
CA ARG A 120 -18.09 16.81 2.67
C ARG A 120 -17.99 15.38 3.21
N LEU A 121 -17.71 14.40 2.34
CA LEU A 121 -17.45 13.03 2.76
C LEU A 121 -16.24 12.95 3.71
N LYS A 122 -15.14 13.64 3.38
CA LYS A 122 -13.96 13.75 4.26
C LYS A 122 -14.34 14.34 5.63
N ASP A 123 -15.11 15.42 5.65
CA ASP A 123 -15.50 16.12 6.87
C ASP A 123 -16.44 15.24 7.72
N TYR A 124 -17.35 14.50 7.09
CA TYR A 124 -18.20 13.52 7.75
C TYR A 124 -17.37 12.42 8.42
N ILE A 125 -16.42 11.82 7.68
CA ILE A 125 -15.52 10.78 8.22
C ILE A 125 -14.67 11.33 9.37
N TRP A 126 -14.16 12.55 9.23
CA TRP A 126 -13.38 13.22 10.27
C TRP A 126 -14.18 13.51 11.54
N SER A 127 -15.45 13.87 11.38
CA SER A 127 -16.38 14.07 12.50
C SER A 127 -16.73 12.73 13.17
N ARG A 128 -17.04 11.69 12.38
CA ARG A 128 -17.38 10.35 12.87
C ARG A 128 -16.21 9.70 13.61
N SER A 129 -14.97 9.96 13.19
CA SER A 129 -13.78 9.45 13.86
C SER A 129 -13.40 10.20 15.14
N GLY A 130 -14.22 11.18 15.58
CA GLY A 130 -13.95 11.97 16.78
C GLY A 130 -12.74 12.90 16.61
N HIS A 131 -12.44 13.33 15.39
CA HIS A 131 -11.23 14.09 15.04
C HIS A 131 -9.92 13.36 15.34
N ASP A 132 -9.96 12.03 15.32
CA ASP A 132 -8.80 11.18 15.49
C ASP A 132 -8.53 10.39 14.19
N VAL A 133 -7.29 10.45 13.74
CA VAL A 133 -6.82 9.76 12.53
C VAL A 133 -6.80 8.24 12.75
N SER A 134 -6.54 7.78 13.98
CA SER A 134 -6.49 6.35 14.31
C SER A 134 -7.82 5.65 14.08
N TYR A 135 -8.95 6.35 14.28
CA TYR A 135 -10.30 5.82 14.05
C TYR A 135 -10.84 6.15 12.65
N MET A 136 -10.10 6.90 11.84
CA MET A 136 -10.58 7.38 10.53
C MET A 136 -10.71 6.24 9.52
N LEU A 137 -9.76 5.30 9.52
CA LEU A 137 -9.81 4.13 8.63
C LEU A 137 -10.95 3.18 9.01
N GLU A 138 -11.19 2.99 10.30
CA GLU A 138 -12.31 2.20 10.81
C GLU A 138 -13.65 2.84 10.41
N SER A 139 -13.80 4.15 10.66
CA SER A 139 -14.98 4.92 10.26
C SER A 139 -15.25 4.87 8.75
N LEU A 140 -14.19 4.94 7.94
CA LEU A 140 -14.28 4.81 6.49
C LEU A 140 -14.73 3.40 6.07
N THR A 141 -14.16 2.38 6.69
CA THR A 141 -14.49 0.98 6.38
C THR A 141 -15.92 0.64 6.77
N GLU A 142 -16.42 1.18 7.88
CA GLU A 142 -17.83 1.07 8.26
C GLU A 142 -18.74 1.76 7.25
N LEU A 143 -18.42 3.00 6.87
CA LEU A 143 -19.25 3.75 5.92
C LEU A 143 -19.28 3.09 4.54
N ILE A 144 -18.17 2.53 4.07
CA ILE A 144 -18.12 1.80 2.79
C ILE A 144 -19.04 0.57 2.80
N LYS A 145 -19.26 -0.05 3.97
CA LYS A 145 -20.19 -1.19 4.11
C LYS A 145 -21.65 -0.75 4.15
N ASP A 146 -21.93 0.48 4.57
CA ASP A 146 -23.26 1.08 4.58
C ASP A 146 -23.44 1.94 3.31
N GLU A 147 -23.76 1.28 2.20
CA GLU A 147 -23.89 1.96 0.90
C GLU A 147 -25.03 2.99 0.88
N ASP A 148 -26.10 2.78 1.66
CA ASP A 148 -27.24 3.70 1.75
C ASP A 148 -26.87 4.99 2.47
N GLU A 149 -26.15 4.89 3.60
CA GLU A 149 -25.61 6.05 4.31
C GLU A 149 -24.60 6.81 3.45
N LEU A 150 -23.70 6.07 2.78
CA LEU A 150 -22.71 6.64 1.87
C LEU A 150 -23.36 7.42 0.72
N ASP A 151 -24.37 6.86 0.05
CA ASP A 151 -25.08 7.53 -1.05
C ASP A 151 -25.78 8.79 -0.55
N THR A 152 -26.39 8.75 0.64
CA THR A 152 -27.02 9.93 1.27
C THR A 152 -26.02 11.07 1.43
N ILE A 153 -24.84 10.82 2.00
CA ILE A 153 -23.80 11.83 2.22
C ILE A 153 -23.24 12.39 0.90
N ILE A 154 -23.14 11.53 -0.12
CA ILE A 154 -22.64 11.91 -1.45
C ILE A 154 -23.68 12.76 -2.21
N GLN A 155 -24.98 12.52 -2.01
CA GLN A 155 -26.04 13.21 -2.74
C GLN A 155 -26.49 14.55 -2.14
N GLU A 156 -26.33 14.75 -0.82
CA GLU A 156 -26.50 16.06 -0.16
C GLU A 156 -25.54 17.12 -0.73
#